data_AF-A0A945YQI0-F1
#
_entry.id   AF-A0A945YQI0-F1
#
_cell.length_a   1.000
_cell.length_b   1.000
_cell.length_c   1.000
_cell.angle_alpha   90.00
_cell.angle_beta   90.00
_cell.angle_gamma   90.00
#
_symmetry.space_group_name_H-M   'P 1'
#
loop_
_entity.id
_entity.type
_entity.pdbx_description
1 polymer ?
#
loop_
_entity_poly.entity_id
_entity_poly.type
_entity_poly.pdbx_seq_one_letter_code
_entity_poly.pdbx_strand_id
1 'polypeptide(L)'
;ENLQFPLLIYYDGVALERINPNVNISNNTNWHSAAESVGFGTPGYLNSQYYIYTDNENEITVEPKIFSPDNDGFEDVVSLNYNFKSPGYMMSVDIFNSSGYLTRKLINNEYLGTEGSVSWDGIDNNNTKSAVGIYIFYVTVYDINGYIKKYRKTCVLGAKL
;
A
#
# COMPACT_ATOMS: atom_id res chain seq x y z
N GLU A 1 8.09 15.56 -5.14
CA GLU A 1 7.57 15.82 -3.78
C GLU A 1 6.21 15.16 -3.50
N ASN A 2 5.36 14.88 -4.49
CA ASN A 2 4.03 14.26 -4.28
C ASN A 2 4.01 12.78 -3.80
N LEU A 3 5.16 12.19 -3.50
CA LEU A 3 5.30 10.81 -2.99
C LEU A 3 5.75 10.77 -1.53
N GLN A 4 6.17 11.91 -0.98
CA GLN A 4 6.52 11.97 0.43
C GLN A 4 5.27 11.78 1.29
N PHE A 5 5.45 11.17 2.46
CA PHE A 5 4.41 10.99 3.45
C PHE A 5 3.79 12.37 3.78
N PRO A 6 2.50 12.61 3.44
CA PRO A 6 1.89 13.93 3.51
C PRO A 6 1.86 14.60 4.89
N LEU A 7 2.10 13.84 5.96
CA LEU A 7 2.08 14.33 7.33
C LEU A 7 3.46 14.74 7.87
N LEU A 8 4.51 14.68 7.03
CA LEU A 8 5.82 15.24 7.39
C LEU A 8 5.74 16.77 7.52
N ILE A 9 6.44 17.32 8.51
CA ILE A 9 6.51 18.77 8.74
C ILE A 9 7.41 19.46 7.70
N TYR A 10 8.41 18.75 7.18
CA TYR A 10 9.34 19.20 6.15
C TYR A 10 9.79 18.00 5.29
N TYR A 11 10.13 18.25 4.02
CA TYR A 11 10.60 17.21 3.10
C TYR A 11 12.12 17.24 2.88
N ASP A 12 12.76 18.36 3.19
CA ASP A 12 14.20 18.52 3.02
C ASP A 12 14.97 17.53 3.91
N GLY A 13 15.84 16.74 3.28
CA GLY A 13 16.60 15.70 3.96
C GLY A 13 15.86 14.38 4.16
N VAL A 14 14.62 14.24 3.68
CA VAL A 14 13.86 12.98 3.77
C VAL A 14 13.98 12.17 2.50
N ALA A 15 14.59 10.98 2.60
CA ALA A 15 14.73 10.06 1.49
C ALA A 15 13.39 9.40 1.11
N LEU A 16 13.18 9.18 -0.20
CA LEU A 16 12.14 8.28 -0.69
C LEU A 16 12.70 6.86 -0.80
N GLU A 17 12.04 5.93 -0.13
CA GLU A 17 12.42 4.53 -0.06
C GLU A 17 11.40 3.68 -0.81
N ARG A 18 11.91 2.67 -1.53
CA ARG A 18 11.04 1.63 -2.10
C ARG A 18 10.60 0.69 -0.98
N ILE A 19 9.32 0.35 -0.99
CA ILE A 19 8.77 -0.66 -0.07
C ILE A 19 9.23 -2.05 -0.53
N ASN A 20 8.90 -2.43 -1.77
CA ASN A 20 9.33 -3.69 -2.37
C ASN A 20 10.29 -3.43 -3.55
N PRO A 21 11.56 -3.90 -3.50
CA PRO A 21 12.52 -3.65 -4.58
C PRO A 21 12.18 -4.34 -5.90
N ASN A 22 11.33 -5.38 -5.87
CA ASN A 22 10.95 -6.16 -7.05
C ASN A 22 9.73 -5.57 -7.79
N VAL A 23 9.04 -4.60 -7.19
CA VAL A 23 7.90 -3.92 -7.82
C VAL A 23 8.40 -2.82 -8.76
N ASN A 24 7.70 -2.64 -9.88
CA ASN A 24 8.06 -1.67 -10.91
C ASN A 24 8.27 -0.26 -10.32
N ILE A 25 9.35 0.41 -10.73
CA ILE A 25 9.73 1.74 -10.29
C ILE A 25 8.64 2.80 -10.53
N SER A 26 7.80 2.63 -11.55
CA SER A 26 6.73 3.56 -11.90
C SER A 26 5.48 3.43 -11.02
N ASN A 27 5.41 2.41 -10.15
CA ASN A 27 4.30 2.26 -9.22
C ASN A 27 4.47 3.24 -8.04
N ASN A 28 3.67 4.30 -8.04
CA ASN A 28 3.71 5.34 -7.00
C ASN A 28 3.34 4.82 -5.60
N THR A 29 2.60 3.72 -5.51
CA THR A 29 2.24 3.11 -4.21
C THR A 29 3.36 2.26 -3.62
N ASN A 30 4.47 2.07 -4.35
CA ASN A 30 5.64 1.34 -3.89
C ASN A 30 6.73 2.25 -3.29
N TRP A 31 6.40 3.51 -3.04
CA TRP A 31 7.30 4.50 -2.48
C TRP A 31 6.72 5.03 -1.17
N HIS A 32 7.60 5.22 -0.18
CA HIS A 32 7.26 5.85 1.08
C HIS A 32 8.46 6.66 1.59
N SER A 33 8.21 7.62 2.46
CA SER A 33 9.29 8.34 3.14
C SER A 33 10.06 7.41 4.07
N ALA A 34 11.37 7.60 4.15
CA ALA A 34 12.19 6.96 5.17
C ALA A 34 11.69 7.31 6.58
N ALA A 35 11.75 6.34 7.49
CA ALA A 35 11.28 6.52 8.86
C ALA A 35 12.09 7.58 9.62
N GLU A 36 11.45 8.28 10.56
CA GLU A 36 12.13 9.27 11.40
C GLU A 36 13.13 8.59 12.36
N SER A 37 12.80 7.38 12.83
CA SER A 37 13.60 6.58 13.75
C SER A 37 15.00 6.24 13.21
N VAL A 38 15.17 6.18 11.89
CA VAL A 38 16.45 5.93 11.20
C VAL A 38 17.13 7.22 10.72
N GLY A 39 16.61 8.38 11.10
CA GLY A 39 17.15 9.68 10.68
C GLY A 39 16.79 10.07 9.25
N PHE A 40 15.61 9.63 8.76
CA PHE A 40 15.07 9.96 7.44
C PHE A 40 15.89 9.46 6.23
N GLY A 41 16.71 8.43 6.42
CA GLY A 41 17.27 7.68 5.29
C GLY A 41 18.15 6.51 5.69
N THR A 42 18.17 5.48 4.85
CA THR A 42 18.98 4.27 5.06
C THR A 42 20.08 4.06 4.00
N PRO A 43 21.03 4.99 3.80
CA PRO A 43 22.07 4.82 2.79
C PRO A 43 23.00 3.65 3.14
N GLY A 44 23.16 2.71 2.21
CA GLY A 44 24.10 1.59 2.33
C GLY A 44 23.59 0.40 3.16
N TYR A 45 22.32 0.40 3.58
CA TYR A 45 21.67 -0.75 4.20
C TYR A 45 20.20 -0.84 3.77
N LEU A 46 19.46 -1.80 4.32
CA LEU A 46 18.07 -2.08 3.95
C LEU A 46 17.15 -0.88 4.26
N ASN A 47 16.22 -0.59 3.34
CA ASN A 47 15.21 0.46 3.54
C ASN A 47 14.41 0.23 4.82
N SER A 48 14.13 1.32 5.54
CA SER A 48 13.28 1.30 6.74
C SER A 48 11.84 0.89 6.41
N GLN A 49 11.39 1.18 5.20
CA GLN A 49 10.04 0.84 4.70
C GLN A 49 10.01 -0.51 3.96
N TYR A 50 11.07 -1.32 4.07
CA TYR A 50 11.21 -2.55 3.28
C TYR A 50 10.17 -3.61 3.64
N TYR A 51 9.48 -4.12 2.61
CA TYR A 51 8.59 -5.26 2.71
C TYR A 51 8.60 -6.09 1.42
N ILE A 52 8.80 -7.41 1.55
CA ILE A 52 8.64 -8.37 0.46
C ILE A 52 7.56 -9.38 0.85
N TYR A 53 6.60 -9.54 -0.04
CA TYR A 53 5.61 -10.59 0.03
C TYR A 53 6.22 -11.94 -0.38
N THR A 54 6.11 -12.95 0.48
CA THR A 54 6.33 -14.36 0.12
C THR A 54 5.06 -14.97 -0.44
N ASP A 55 5.22 -15.64 -1.58
CA ASP A 55 4.14 -16.15 -2.41
C ASP A 55 3.13 -17.00 -1.60
N ASN A 56 1.86 -16.59 -1.58
CA ASN A 56 0.77 -17.41 -1.08
C ASN A 56 -0.07 -17.90 -2.27
N GLU A 57 -0.71 -19.05 -2.12
CA GLU A 57 -1.62 -19.64 -3.11
C GLU A 57 -2.85 -18.76 -3.47
N ASN A 58 -3.04 -17.63 -2.78
CA ASN A 58 -4.17 -16.72 -2.98
C ASN A 58 -3.86 -15.65 -4.04
N GLU A 59 -4.78 -15.43 -4.98
CA GLU A 59 -4.66 -14.40 -6.03
C GLU A 59 -4.52 -12.97 -5.47
N ILE A 60 -5.13 -12.70 -4.30
CA ILE A 60 -5.09 -11.40 -3.61
C ILE A 60 -4.88 -11.63 -2.10
N THR A 61 -3.91 -10.93 -1.52
CA THR A 61 -3.65 -10.89 -0.07
C THR A 61 -3.45 -9.44 0.40
N VAL A 62 -3.65 -9.19 1.68
CA VAL A 62 -3.41 -7.89 2.33
C VAL A 62 -2.65 -8.16 3.60
N GLU A 63 -1.44 -7.63 3.70
CA GLU A 63 -0.53 -7.83 4.83
C GLU A 63 0.29 -6.55 5.11
N PRO A 64 0.61 -6.26 6.37
CA PRO A 64 0.17 -6.98 7.57
C PRO A 64 -1.34 -6.78 7.83
N LYS A 65 -1.94 -7.70 8.59
CA LYS A 65 -3.37 -7.61 8.97
C LYS A 65 -3.67 -6.43 9.91
N ILE A 66 -2.66 -5.98 10.64
CA ILE A 66 -2.69 -4.81 11.53
C ILE A 66 -1.46 -3.98 11.15
N PHE A 67 -1.61 -2.66 11.06
CA PHE A 67 -0.49 -1.76 10.76
C PHE A 67 -0.66 -0.47 11.56
N SER A 68 0.44 0.20 11.90
CA SER A 68 0.47 1.43 12.69
C SER A 68 1.31 2.49 11.97
N PRO A 69 0.70 3.43 11.24
CA PRO A 69 1.43 4.48 10.53
C PRO A 69 1.87 5.59 11.50
N ASP A 70 2.84 5.28 12.37
CA ASP A 70 3.47 6.24 13.30
C ASP A 70 4.90 6.63 12.90
N ASN A 71 5.35 6.13 11.74
CA ASN A 71 6.58 6.46 11.04
C ASN A 71 7.85 6.04 11.82
N ASP A 72 7.75 4.95 12.57
CA ASP A 72 8.83 4.38 13.36
C ASP A 72 9.63 3.29 12.63
N GLY A 73 9.21 2.94 11.41
CA GLY A 73 9.82 1.91 10.57
C GLY A 73 9.23 0.51 10.77
N PHE A 74 8.22 0.35 11.63
CA PHE A 74 7.59 -0.92 11.91
C PHE A 74 6.10 -0.91 11.54
N GLU A 75 5.74 -1.73 10.54
CA GLU A 75 4.35 -1.87 10.06
C GLU A 75 3.65 -0.51 9.79
N ASP A 76 4.39 0.44 9.23
CA ASP A 76 3.88 1.78 8.88
C ASP A 76 2.91 1.77 7.70
N VAL A 77 3.02 0.75 6.85
CA VAL A 77 2.24 0.59 5.63
C VAL A 77 1.61 -0.79 5.58
N VAL A 78 0.45 -0.87 4.94
CA VAL A 78 -0.19 -2.14 4.59
C VAL A 78 -0.15 -2.34 3.08
N SER A 79 0.23 -3.54 2.63
CA SER A 79 0.36 -3.90 1.23
C SER A 79 -0.70 -4.90 0.81
N LEU A 80 -1.44 -4.54 -0.25
CA LEU A 80 -2.20 -5.50 -1.05
C LEU A 80 -1.26 -6.13 -2.07
N ASN A 81 -1.12 -7.46 -2.03
CA ASN A 81 -0.29 -8.21 -2.98
C ASN A 81 -1.21 -9.02 -3.91
N TYR A 82 -0.83 -9.10 -5.17
CA TYR A 82 -1.57 -9.86 -6.19
C TYR A 82 -0.66 -10.81 -6.95
N ASN A 83 -1.19 -11.99 -7.26
CA ASN A 83 -0.56 -13.00 -8.12
C ASN A 83 -1.63 -13.65 -9.00
N PHE A 84 -1.62 -13.32 -10.29
CA PHE A 84 -2.56 -13.79 -11.30
C PHE A 84 -1.90 -14.81 -12.23
N LYS A 85 -2.67 -15.84 -12.59
CA LYS A 85 -2.21 -16.94 -13.45
C LYS A 85 -1.85 -16.54 -14.88
N SER A 86 -2.38 -15.41 -15.36
CA SER A 86 -2.24 -14.93 -16.73
C SER A 86 -2.12 -13.41 -16.75
N PRO A 87 -1.45 -12.82 -17.77
CA PRO A 87 -1.42 -11.37 -17.95
C PRO A 87 -2.76 -10.85 -18.50
N GLY A 88 -2.89 -9.52 -18.59
CA GLY A 88 -4.04 -8.87 -19.22
C GLY A 88 -5.13 -8.43 -18.26
N TYR A 89 -4.88 -8.49 -16.96
CA TYR A 89 -5.81 -8.00 -15.95
C TYR A 89 -5.67 -6.49 -15.75
N MET A 90 -6.82 -5.83 -15.56
CA MET A 90 -6.90 -4.46 -15.04
C MET A 90 -7.44 -4.48 -13.62
N MET A 91 -6.97 -3.59 -12.74
CA MET A 91 -7.40 -3.57 -11.33
C MET A 91 -7.71 -2.16 -10.82
N SER A 92 -8.75 -2.09 -9.99
CA SER A 92 -9.03 -0.95 -9.12
C SER A 92 -9.01 -1.40 -7.66
N VAL A 93 -8.44 -0.57 -6.79
CA VAL A 93 -8.39 -0.82 -5.34
C VAL A 93 -8.90 0.42 -4.60
N ASP A 94 -10.06 0.24 -3.97
CA ASP A 94 -10.70 1.23 -3.13
C ASP A 94 -10.67 0.76 -1.67
N ILE A 95 -10.36 1.68 -0.74
CA ILE A 95 -10.34 1.42 0.70
C ILE A 95 -11.56 2.06 1.33
N PHE A 96 -12.31 1.28 2.09
CA PHE A 96 -13.47 1.72 2.85
C PHE A 96 -13.25 1.53 4.34
N ASN A 97 -13.77 2.43 5.17
CA ASN A 97 -13.85 2.20 6.61
C ASN A 97 -15.01 1.24 6.97
N SER A 98 -15.09 0.84 8.24
CA SER A 98 -16.14 -0.06 8.74
C SER A 98 -17.58 0.44 8.54
N SER A 99 -17.77 1.75 8.37
CA SER A 99 -19.08 2.37 8.08
C SER A 99 -19.41 2.41 6.58
N GLY A 100 -18.51 1.94 5.71
CA GLY A 100 -18.69 1.92 4.26
C GLY A 100 -18.36 3.23 3.55
N TYR A 101 -17.73 4.19 4.23
CA TYR A 101 -17.25 5.41 3.57
C TYR A 101 -15.95 5.12 2.81
N LEU A 102 -15.84 5.65 1.59
CA LEU A 102 -14.64 5.59 0.79
C LEU A 102 -13.55 6.47 1.43
N THR A 103 -12.50 5.84 1.95
CA THR A 103 -11.37 6.50 2.61
C THR A 103 -10.28 6.87 1.59
N ARG A 104 -9.89 5.93 0.73
CA ARG A 104 -8.77 6.13 -0.20
C ARG A 104 -9.01 5.35 -1.50
N LYS A 105 -8.60 5.91 -2.64
CA LYS A 105 -8.42 5.16 -3.89
C LYS A 105 -6.93 4.95 -4.11
N LEU A 106 -6.47 3.70 -4.15
CA LEU A 106 -5.05 3.40 -4.33
C LEU A 106 -4.67 3.34 -5.81
N ILE A 107 -5.43 2.59 -6.60
CA ILE A 107 -5.28 2.49 -8.05
C ILE A 107 -6.65 2.48 -8.71
N ASN A 108 -6.73 3.00 -9.93
CA ASN A 108 -7.97 3.08 -10.69
C ASN A 108 -7.79 2.55 -12.11
N ASN A 109 -8.28 1.33 -12.34
CA ASN A 109 -8.27 0.65 -13.63
C ASN A 109 -6.88 0.57 -14.26
N GLU A 110 -5.88 0.24 -13.45
CA GLU A 110 -4.50 0.12 -13.92
C GLU A 110 -4.25 -1.24 -14.56
N TYR A 111 -3.47 -1.25 -15.64
CA TYR A 111 -3.03 -2.47 -16.32
C TYR A 111 -1.87 -3.11 -15.56
N LEU A 112 -2.05 -4.37 -15.16
CA LEU A 112 -1.13 -5.03 -14.24
C LEU A 112 -0.22 -6.06 -14.92
N GLY A 113 0.94 -6.29 -14.29
CA GLY A 113 1.67 -7.55 -14.46
C GLY A 113 0.92 -8.73 -13.86
N THR A 114 1.46 -9.93 -14.00
CA THR A 114 0.92 -11.12 -13.32
C THR A 114 1.12 -11.05 -11.82
N GLU A 115 2.12 -10.33 -11.33
CA GLU A 115 2.40 -10.16 -9.91
C GLU A 115 2.75 -8.71 -9.57
N GLY A 116 2.52 -8.32 -8.33
CA GLY A 116 2.89 -7.01 -7.80
C GLY A 116 2.21 -6.69 -6.48
N SER A 117 2.41 -5.45 -6.02
CA SER A 117 1.78 -4.95 -4.80
C SER A 117 1.34 -3.50 -4.93
N VAL A 118 0.38 -3.13 -4.07
CA VAL A 118 -0.16 -1.78 -3.91
C VAL A 118 -0.27 -1.49 -2.42
N SER A 119 0.40 -0.44 -1.94
CA SER A 119 0.45 -0.14 -0.50
C SER A 119 -0.40 1.06 -0.10
N TRP A 120 -0.78 1.10 1.18
CA TRP A 120 -1.48 2.19 1.84
C TRP A 120 -0.81 2.53 3.17
N ASP A 121 -0.63 3.82 3.41
CA ASP A 121 0.03 4.45 4.55
C ASP A 121 -0.95 4.93 5.64
N GLY A 122 -2.23 4.54 5.54
CA GLY A 122 -3.27 4.98 6.47
C GLY A 122 -3.80 6.40 6.22
N ILE A 123 -3.38 7.06 5.13
CA ILE A 123 -3.84 8.42 4.80
C ILE A 123 -5.03 8.38 3.84
N ASP A 124 -6.03 9.22 4.10
CA ASP A 124 -7.24 9.32 3.28
C ASP A 124 -7.03 10.15 2.01
N ASN A 125 -8.06 10.32 1.18
CA ASN A 125 -7.98 11.13 -0.04
C ASN A 125 -7.75 12.65 0.22
N ASN A 126 -7.95 13.12 1.44
CA ASN A 126 -7.75 14.51 1.85
C ASN A 126 -6.39 14.73 2.52
N ASN A 127 -5.46 13.77 2.40
CA ASN A 127 -4.16 13.77 3.08
C ASN A 127 -4.28 13.85 4.62
N THR A 128 -5.35 13.31 5.18
CA THR A 128 -5.56 13.24 6.63
C THR A 128 -5.33 11.82 7.13
N LYS A 129 -4.73 11.69 8.32
CA LYS A 129 -4.57 10.38 8.98
C LYS A 129 -5.95 9.77 9.25
N SER A 130 -6.17 8.57 8.76
CA SER A 130 -7.44 7.87 8.96
C SER A 130 -7.56 7.41 10.42
N ALA A 131 -8.80 7.34 10.93
CA ALA A 131 -9.05 6.93 12.31
C ALA A 131 -8.68 5.45 12.54
N VAL A 132 -8.32 5.10 13.77
CA VAL A 132 -8.11 3.71 14.19
C VAL A 132 -9.39 2.90 13.94
N GLY A 133 -9.24 1.72 13.34
CA GLY A 133 -10.39 0.87 13.04
C GLY A 133 -10.13 -0.16 11.95
N ILE A 134 -11.20 -0.88 11.58
CA ILE A 134 -11.17 -1.88 10.51
C ILE A 134 -11.41 -1.17 9.18
N TYR A 135 -10.57 -1.51 8.20
CA TYR A 135 -10.66 -1.05 6.82
C TYR A 135 -10.82 -2.24 5.87
N ILE A 136 -11.52 -1.99 4.77
CA ILE A 136 -11.86 -2.97 3.74
C ILE A 136 -11.18 -2.54 2.44
N PHE A 137 -10.28 -3.36 1.95
CA PHE A 137 -9.79 -3.32 0.58
C PHE A 137 -10.84 -3.96 -0.33
N TYR A 138 -11.51 -3.12 -1.12
CA TYR A 138 -12.42 -3.55 -2.15
C TYR A 138 -11.70 -3.53 -3.50
N VAL A 139 -11.46 -4.73 -4.02
CA VAL A 139 -10.62 -4.95 -5.20
C VAL A 139 -11.52 -5.39 -6.33
N THR A 140 -11.46 -4.68 -7.45
CA THR A 140 -12.14 -5.09 -8.68
C THR A 140 -11.11 -5.40 -9.74
N VAL A 141 -11.15 -6.62 -10.27
CA VAL A 141 -10.25 -7.11 -11.32
C VAL A 141 -11.07 -7.40 -12.56
N TYR A 142 -10.63 -6.87 -13.69
CA TYR A 142 -11.21 -7.05 -15.02
C TYR A 142 -10.27 -7.88 -15.86
N ASP A 143 -10.76 -8.92 -16.51
CA ASP A 143 -9.98 -9.68 -17.48
C ASP A 143 -10.21 -9.19 -18.93
N ILE A 144 -9.38 -9.66 -19.87
CA ILE A 144 -9.47 -9.30 -21.30
C ILE A 144 -10.77 -9.73 -21.97
N ASN A 145 -11.53 -10.65 -21.37
CA ASN A 145 -12.80 -11.16 -21.89
C ASN A 145 -14.00 -10.41 -21.27
N GLY A 146 -13.75 -9.42 -20.40
CA GLY A 146 -14.79 -8.64 -19.72
C GLY A 146 -15.33 -9.30 -18.44
N TYR A 147 -14.76 -10.40 -17.97
CA TYR A 147 -15.14 -10.97 -16.68
C TYR A 147 -14.63 -10.11 -15.54
N ILE A 148 -15.49 -9.91 -14.54
CA ILE A 148 -15.22 -9.10 -13.36
C ILE A 148 -15.11 -10.01 -12.14
N LYS A 149 -13.94 -10.02 -11.51
CA LYS A 149 -13.74 -10.62 -10.18
C LYS A 149 -13.69 -9.52 -9.13
N LYS A 150 -14.28 -9.78 -7.96
CA LYS A 150 -14.31 -8.83 -6.84
C LYS A 150 -13.80 -9.52 -5.58
N TYR A 151 -12.92 -8.84 -4.85
CA TYR A 151 -12.38 -9.31 -3.58
C TYR A 151 -12.67 -8.27 -2.49
N ARG A 152 -12.89 -8.77 -1.28
CA ARG A 152 -12.96 -7.97 -0.06
C ARG A 152 -11.93 -8.54 0.90
N LYS A 153 -10.94 -7.74 1.24
CA LYS A 153 -9.93 -8.05 2.24
C LYS A 153 -9.96 -6.99 3.33
N THR A 154 -9.53 -7.35 4.52
CA THR A 154 -9.60 -6.46 5.68
C THR A 154 -8.23 -6.26 6.30
N CYS A 155 -7.97 -5.06 6.79
CA CYS A 155 -6.87 -4.79 7.71
C CYS A 155 -7.38 -3.93 8.89
N VAL A 156 -6.55 -3.77 9.91
CA VAL A 156 -6.79 -2.90 11.05
C VAL A 156 -5.72 -1.80 11.06
N LEU A 157 -6.15 -0.54 11.10
CA LEU A 157 -5.26 0.59 11.36
C LEU A 157 -5.20 0.81 12.87
N GLY A 158 -4.01 0.68 13.46
CA GLY A 158 -3.72 0.92 14.87
C GLY A 158 -3.16 2.31 15.15
N ALA A 159 -3.13 2.71 16.43
CA ALA A 159 -2.53 3.98 16.84
C ALA A 159 -1.01 3.91 17.04
N LYS A 160 -0.54 2.78 17.57
CA LYS A 160 0.85 2.43 17.85
C LYS A 160 0.94 0.93 18.15
N LEU A 161 1.92 0.24 17.57
CA LEU A 161 2.22 -1.17 17.84
C LEU A 161 3.54 -1.32 18.63
#